data_AF-A0A1W4WPG9-F1
#
_entry.id   AF-A0A1W4WPG9-F1
#
_cell.length_a   1.000
_cell.length_b   1.000
_cell.length_c   1.000
_cell.angle_alpha   90.00
_cell.angle_beta   90.00
_cell.angle_gamma   90.00
#
_symmetry.space_group_name_H-M   'P 1'
#
loop_
_entity.id
_entity.type
_entity.pdbx_description
1 polymer ?
#
loop_
_entity_poly.entity_id
_entity_poly.type
_entity_poly.pdbx_seq_one_letter_code
_entity_poly.pdbx_strand_id
1 'polypeptide(L)' 'MSSGFITETEIEAAKKKRQEDWERVRKADDPLEAPEPTYDSRSLYERLQEQKQKRDLEYEEAHKLSEKHD' A
#
# COMPACT_ATOMS: atom_id res chain seq x y z
N MET A 1 6.92 -18.29 -4.68
CA MET A 1 5.75 -17.81 -3.92
C MET A 1 6.19 -17.52 -2.50
N SER A 2 6.37 -16.24 -2.12
CA SER A 2 6.45 -15.90 -0.69
C SER A 2 5.06 -16.18 -0.11
N SER A 3 4.98 -17.00 0.93
CA SER A 3 3.71 -17.15 1.65
C SER A 3 3.33 -15.74 2.13
N GLY A 4 2.09 -15.29 1.94
CA GLY A 4 1.66 -13.94 2.33
C GLY A 4 1.69 -13.68 3.85
N PHE A 5 2.40 -14.52 4.61
CA PHE A 5 2.61 -14.41 6.04
C PHE A 5 3.90 -13.63 6.29
N ILE A 6 3.80 -12.66 7.18
CA ILE A 6 4.90 -11.84 7.66
C ILE A 6 5.31 -12.42 9.02
N THR A 7 6.61 -12.61 9.21
CA THR A 7 7.18 -13.11 10.47
C THR A 7 7.34 -11.99 11.49
N GLU A 8 7.43 -12.35 12.78
CA GLU A 8 7.65 -11.36 13.85
C GLU A 8 8.93 -10.55 13.61
N THR A 9 10.00 -11.22 13.18
CA THR A 9 11.29 -10.58 12.91
C THR A 9 11.21 -9.57 11.76
N GLU A 10 10.39 -9.84 10.73
CA GLU A 10 10.13 -8.88 9.65
C GLU A 10 9.31 -7.68 10.13
N ILE A 11 8.35 -7.88 11.04
CA ILE A 11 7.57 -6.80 11.65
C ILE A 11 8.49 -5.90 12.51
N GLU A 12 9.33 -6.49 13.35
CA GLU A 12 10.30 -5.75 14.17
C GLU A 12 11.29 -4.97 13.30
N ALA A 13 11.83 -5.58 12.25
CA ALA A 13 12.73 -4.91 11.31
C ALA A 13 12.04 -3.74 10.60
N ALA A 14 10.78 -3.91 10.18
CA ALA A 14 10.00 -2.84 9.56
C ALA A 14 9.72 -1.68 10.53
N LYS A 15 9.41 -1.98 11.80
CA LYS A 15 9.23 -0.97 12.86
C LYS A 15 10.52 -0.19 13.11
N LYS A 16 11.66 -0.89 13.23
CA LYS A 16 12.96 -0.26 13.44
C LYS A 16 13.33 0.67 12.29
N LYS A 17 13.19 0.22 11.04
CA LYS A 17 13.46 1.04 9.86
C LYS A 17 12.59 2.29 9.84
N ARG A 18 11.30 2.15 10.17
CA ARG A 18 10.38 3.30 10.25
C ARG A 18 10.82 4.31 11.30
N GLN A 19 11.29 3.84 12.45
CA GLN A 19 11.82 4.69 13.50
C GLN A 19 13.08 5.45 13.05
N GLU A 20 14.01 4.77 12.40
CA GLU A 20 15.24 5.38 11.85
C GLU A 20 14.91 6.46 10.80
N ASP A 21 13.99 6.16 9.88
CA ASP A 21 13.53 7.12 8.88
C ASP A 21 12.81 8.31 9.53
N TRP A 22 12.03 8.07 10.58
CA TRP A 22 11.32 9.09 11.34
C TRP A 22 12.29 10.02 12.07
N GLU A 23 13.29 9.48 12.76
CA GLU A 23 14.32 10.27 13.45
C GLU A 23 15.08 11.21 12.52
N ARG A 24 15.19 10.85 11.24
CA ARG A 24 15.84 11.68 10.22
C ARG A 24 15.03 12.91 9.84
N VAL A 25 13.69 12.84 9.90
CA VAL A 25 12.79 13.89 9.41
C VAL A 25 11.96 14.56 10.51
N ARG A 26 11.88 13.96 11.70
CA ARG A 26 11.10 14.47 12.83
C ARG A 26 11.63 15.81 13.32
N LYS A 27 10.71 16.67 13.74
CA LYS A 27 10.97 17.95 14.38
C LYS A 27 10.95 17.80 15.90
N ALA A 28 11.25 18.89 16.60
CA ALA A 28 11.25 18.91 18.07
C ALA A 28 9.85 18.67 18.68
N ASP A 29 8.80 19.13 17.99
CA ASP A 29 7.40 19.02 18.45
C ASP A 29 6.72 17.71 18.00
N ASP A 30 7.37 16.96 17.11
CA ASP A 30 6.86 15.70 16.61
C ASP A 30 7.03 14.57 17.65
N PRO A 31 6.17 13.53 17.64
CA PRO A 31 6.31 12.38 18.53
C PRO A 31 7.70 11.73 18.45
N LEU A 32 8.18 11.22 19.60
CA LEU A 32 9.45 10.50 19.67
C LEU A 32 9.41 9.18 18.89
N GLU A 33 8.30 8.46 18.96
CA GLU A 33 8.07 7.23 18.22
C GLU A 33 7.40 7.50 16.88
N ALA A 34 7.85 6.79 15.85
CA ALA A 34 7.26 6.86 14.53
C ALA A 34 5.80 6.38 14.59
N PRO A 35 4.86 7.13 13.97
CA PRO A 35 3.47 6.73 13.95
C PRO A 35 3.30 5.36 13.28
N GLU A 36 2.41 4.54 13.85
CA GLU A 36 2.08 3.23 13.27
C GLU A 36 1.36 3.40 11.92
N PRO A 37 1.54 2.45 10.99
CA PRO A 37 0.92 2.54 9.68
C PRO A 37 -0.59 2.48 9.83
N THR A 38 -1.28 3.28 9.01
CA THR A 38 -2.74 3.28 8.98
C THR A 38 -3.25 1.89 8.63
N TYR A 39 -3.99 1.28 9.55
CA TYR A 39 -4.65 0.01 9.29
C TYR A 39 -5.79 0.22 8.29
N ASP A 40 -5.71 -0.47 7.14
CA ASP A 40 -6.81 -0.49 6.19
C ASP A 40 -7.93 -1.39 6.73
N SER A 41 -9.01 -0.79 7.21
CA SER A 41 -10.15 -1.51 7.78
C SER A 41 -11.04 -2.16 6.72
N ARG A 42 -10.78 -1.96 5.42
CA ARG A 42 -11.57 -2.57 4.35
C ARG A 42 -11.45 -4.08 4.37
N SER A 43 -12.56 -4.73 4.09
CA SER A 43 -12.64 -6.17 3.92
C SER A 43 -11.84 -6.63 2.69
N LEU A 44 -11.49 -7.92 2.67
CA LEU A 44 -10.86 -8.54 1.50
C LEU A 44 -11.71 -8.35 0.24
N TYR A 45 -13.05 -8.42 0.37
CA TYR A 45 -13.97 -8.23 -0.73
C TYR A 45 -13.84 -6.84 -1.36
N GLU A 46 -13.88 -5.78 -0.55
CA GLU A 46 -13.77 -4.40 -1.04
C GLU A 46 -12.44 -4.15 -1.75
N ARG A 47 -11.33 -4.66 -1.19
CA ARG A 47 -10.00 -4.54 -1.83
C ARG A 47 -9.94 -5.27 -3.18
N LEU A 48 -10.49 -6.48 -3.26
CA LEU A 48 -10.53 -7.26 -4.51
C LEU A 48 -11.47 -6.62 -5.53
N GLN A 49 -12.60 -6.08 -5.09
CA GLN A 49 -13.54 -5.39 -5.95
C GLN A 49 -12.90 -4.14 -6.57
N GLU A 50 -12.18 -3.33 -5.78
CA GLU A 50 -11.45 -2.17 -6.29
C GLU A 50 -10.39 -2.57 -7.32
N GLN A 51 -9.60 -3.62 -7.06
CA GLN A 51 -8.62 -4.12 -8.02
C GLN A 51 -9.27 -4.59 -9.32
N LYS A 52 -10.40 -5.29 -9.23
CA LYS A 52 -11.16 -5.71 -10.41
C LYS A 52 -11.65 -4.49 -11.21
N GLN A 53 -12.29 -3.54 -10.54
CA GLN A 53 -12.80 -2.32 -11.18
C GLN A 53 -11.69 -1.53 -11.85
N LYS A 54 -10.54 -1.36 -11.19
CA LYS A 54 -9.37 -0.68 -11.76
C LYS A 54 -8.90 -1.35 -13.04
N ARG A 55 -8.75 -2.69 -13.04
CA ARG A 55 -8.33 -3.44 -14.22
C ARG A 55 -9.35 -3.34 -15.37
N ASP A 56 -10.64 -3.43 -15.04
CA ASP A 56 -11.71 -3.34 -16.03
C ASP A 56 -11.73 -1.93 -16.69
N LEU A 57 -11.51 -0.87 -15.90
CA LEU A 57 -11.35 0.51 -16.41
C LEU A 57 -10.11 0.67 -17.28
N GLU A 58 -8.95 0.18 -16.83
CA GLU A 58 -7.70 0.22 -17.62
C GLU A 58 -7.87 -0.51 -18.97
N TYR A 59 -8.60 -1.63 -18.97
CA TYR A 59 -8.93 -2.37 -20.19
C TYR A 59 -9.82 -1.55 -21.12
N GLU A 60 -10.91 -0.96 -20.62
CA GLU A 60 -11.77 -0.10 -21.42
C GLU A 60 -11.02 1.09 -22.03
N GLU A 61 -10.15 1.75 -21.25
CA GLU A 61 -9.37 2.89 -21.74
C GLU A 61 -8.41 2.49 -22.86
N ALA A 62 -7.71 1.36 -22.70
CA ALA A 62 -6.81 0.83 -23.73
C ALA A 62 -7.57 0.49 -25.03
N HIS A 63 -8.76 -0.11 -24.92
CA HIS A 63 -9.57 -0.50 -26.06
C HIS A 63 -10.34 0.66 -26.72
N LYS A 64 -10.68 1.72 -25.97
CA LYS A 64 -11.25 2.96 -26.54
C LYS A 64 -10.29 3.68 -27.49
N LEU A 65 -8.98 3.50 -27.32
CA LEU A 65 -7.98 4.08 -28.23
C LEU A 65 -7.80 3.22 -29.50
N SER A 66 -7.93 1.89 -29.39
CA SER A 66 -7.87 1.00 -30.56
C SER A 66 -9.10 1.14 -31.47
N GLU A 67 -10.30 1.30 -30.90
CA GLU A 67 -11.53 1.44 -31.71
C GLU A 67 -11.64 2.77 -32.47
N LYS A 68 -10.86 3.80 -32.10
CA LYS A 68 -10.88 5.11 -32.77
C LYS A 68 -9.93 5.21 -33.96
N HIS A 69 -9.15 4.16 -34.25
CA HIS A 69 -8.11 4.18 -35.29
C HIS A 69 -8.40 3.22 -36.48
N ASP A 70 -9.59 2.63 -36.54
CA ASP A 70 -10.13 1.88 -37.68
C ASP A 70 -11.37 2.60 -38.27
#